data_AF-A0A292RFR8-F1
#
_entry.id   AF-A0A292RFR8-F1
#
_cell.length_a   1.000
_cell.length_b   1.000
_cell.length_c   1.000
_cell.angle_alpha   90.00
_cell.angle_beta   90.00
_cell.angle_gamma   90.00
#
_symmetry.space_group_name_H-M   'P 1'
#
loop_
_entity.id
_entity.type
_entity.pdbx_description
1 polymer ?
#
loop_
_entity_poly.entity_id
_entity_poly.type
_entity_poly.pdbx_seq_one_letter_code
_entity_poly.pdbx_strand_id
1 'polypeptide(L)'
;MRRNRLPIRVIGTSNNIPRYNFLATIEQFKWSIDKVGDISYEIQLREFPRTILSMTNWAKEKYGKLNDFLKGHINRGEKLNSIQADAIKWIQQL
;
A
#
# COMPACT_ATOMS: atom_id res chain seq x y z
N MET A 1 -1.80 11.84 4.21
CA MET A 1 -2.07 11.33 5.58
C MET A 1 -1.62 9.88 5.67
N ARG A 2 -0.72 9.53 6.61
CA ARG A 2 -0.37 8.14 6.91
C ARG A 2 -1.61 7.46 7.48
N ARG A 3 -2.25 6.57 6.71
CA ARG A 3 -3.35 5.73 7.20
C ARG A 3 -2.77 4.74 8.20
N ASN A 4 -2.85 5.03 9.49
CA ASN A 4 -2.56 4.04 10.52
C ASN A 4 -3.55 2.89 10.33
N ARG A 5 -3.04 1.77 9.80
CA ARG A 5 -3.79 0.54 9.56
C ARG A 5 -3.94 -0.17 10.91
N LEU A 6 -4.94 0.26 11.68
CA LEU A 6 -5.25 -0.34 12.97
C LEU A 6 -5.91 -1.72 12.77
N PRO A 7 -5.58 -2.71 13.60
CA PRO A 7 -6.24 -4.00 13.55
C PRO A 7 -7.71 -3.85 13.94
N ILE A 8 -8.60 -4.47 13.16
CA ILE A 8 -10.00 -4.66 13.48
C ILE A 8 -10.25 -6.13 13.79
N ARG A 9 -11.19 -6.41 14.70
CA ARG A 9 -11.64 -7.78 14.98
C ARG A 9 -12.83 -8.10 14.09
N VAL A 10 -12.75 -9.18 13.32
CA VAL A 10 -13.81 -9.67 12.46
C VAL A 10 -14.41 -10.90 13.11
N ILE A 11 -15.72 -10.86 13.36
CA ILE A 11 -16.50 -11.97 13.92
C ILE A 11 -17.60 -12.30 12.92
N GLY A 12 -17.49 -13.47 12.29
CA GLY A 12 -18.53 -13.98 11.40
C GLY A 12 -19.48 -14.88 12.17
N THR A 13 -20.78 -14.61 12.07
CA THR A 13 -21.83 -15.41 12.70
C THR A 13 -22.75 -16.02 11.65
N SER A 14 -23.25 -17.23 11.91
CA SER A 14 -24.34 -17.86 11.16
C SER A 14 -25.38 -18.34 12.16
N ASN A 15 -26.64 -17.90 12.02
CA ASN A 15 -27.72 -18.15 12.98
C ASN A 15 -27.33 -17.77 14.42
N ASN A 16 -26.71 -16.61 14.62
CA ASN A 16 -26.18 -16.11 15.90
C ASN A 16 -25.08 -16.99 16.54
N ILE A 17 -24.55 -17.99 15.83
CA ILE A 17 -23.43 -18.81 16.29
C ILE A 17 -22.13 -18.30 15.64
N PRO A 18 -21.10 -17.93 16.42
CA PRO A 18 -19.79 -17.55 15.89
C PRO A 18 -19.15 -18.68 15.08
N ARG A 19 -18.76 -18.39 13.83
CA ARG A 19 -18.08 -19.33 12.92
C ARG A 19 -16.60 -19.03 12.76
N TYR A 20 -16.23 -17.76 12.77
CA TYR A 20 -14.83 -17.35 12.72
C TYR A 20 -14.60 -16.05 13.48
N ASN A 21 -13.40 -15.91 14.01
CA ASN A 21 -12.94 -14.77 14.79
C ASN A 21 -11.45 -14.55 14.52
N PHE A 22 -11.12 -13.45 13.85
CA PHE A 22 -9.74 -13.12 13.52
C PHE A 22 -9.48 -11.60 13.53
N LEU A 23 -8.21 -11.22 13.65
CA LEU A 23 -7.79 -9.84 13.48
C LEU A 23 -7.48 -9.59 12.00
N ALA A 24 -7.96 -8.47 11.47
CA ALA A 24 -7.74 -8.06 10.09
C ALA A 24 -7.28 -6.60 10.03
N THR A 25 -6.67 -6.21 8.91
CA THR A 25 -6.51 -4.82 8.52
C THR A 25 -7.38 -4.54 7.31
N ILE A 26 -7.93 -3.33 7.25
CA ILE A 26 -8.57 -2.81 6.03
C ILE A 26 -7.45 -2.45 5.05
N GLU A 27 -7.38 -3.17 3.95
CA GLU A 27 -6.41 -2.91 2.88
C GLU A 27 -6.95 -1.84 1.92
N GLN A 28 -8.21 -2.01 1.53
CA GLN A 28 -8.92 -1.08 0.66
C GLN A 28 -10.38 -0.92 1.12
N PHE A 29 -10.88 0.30 1.01
CA PHE A 29 -12.28 0.66 1.20
C PHE A 29 -12.72 1.44 -0.03
N LYS A 30 -13.76 0.98 -0.71
CA LYS A 30 -14.43 1.70 -1.81
C LYS A 30 -15.90 1.83 -1.46
N TRP A 31 -16.49 2.95 -1.84
CA TRP A 31 -17.91 3.16 -1.74
C TRP A 31 -18.38 3.98 -2.94
N SER A 32 -19.64 3.77 -3.33
CA SER A 32 -20.32 4.48 -4.41
C SER A 32 -21.80 4.56 -4.09
N ILE A 33 -22.45 5.57 -4.66
CA ILE A 33 -23.92 5.67 -4.66
C ILE A 33 -24.38 5.08 -5.98
N ASP A 34 -25.33 4.16 -5.94
CA ASP A 34 -25.90 3.58 -7.14
C ASP A 34 -26.92 4.55 -7.81
N LYS A 35 -27.50 4.13 -8.93
CA LYS A 35 -28.47 4.96 -9.67
C LYS A 35 -29.80 5.15 -8.92
N VAL A 36 -30.06 4.32 -7.92
CA VAL A 36 -31.29 4.32 -7.10
C VAL A 36 -31.10 5.15 -5.82
N GLY A 37 -29.85 5.50 -5.49
CA GLY A 37 -29.47 6.29 -4.32
C GLY A 37 -28.93 5.45 -3.17
N ASP A 38 -28.79 4.13 -3.34
CA ASP A 38 -28.29 3.24 -2.31
C ASP A 38 -26.76 3.27 -2.23
N ILE A 39 -26.24 3.12 -1.01
CA ILE A 39 -24.79 3.08 -0.76
C ILE A 39 -24.30 1.65 -0.99
N SER A 40 -23.53 1.46 -2.06
CA SER A 40 -22.74 0.26 -2.29
C SER A 40 -21.33 0.45 -1.73
N TYR A 41 -20.82 -0.52 -0.98
CA TYR A 41 -19.47 -0.48 -0.45
C TYR A 41 -18.75 -1.82 -0.59
N GLU A 42 -17.43 -1.75 -0.79
CA GLU A 42 -16.54 -2.89 -0.87
C GLU A 42 -15.39 -2.68 0.13
N ILE A 43 -15.20 -3.67 1.01
CA ILE A 43 -14.10 -3.67 1.99
C ILE A 43 -13.20 -4.87 1.70
N GLN A 44 -11.95 -4.60 1.34
CA GLN A 44 -10.93 -5.64 1.20
C GLN A 44 -10.17 -5.77 2.51
N LEU A 45 -10.23 -6.97 3.08
CA LEU A 45 -9.59 -7.31 4.34
C LEU A 45 -8.38 -8.20 4.08
N ARG A 46 -7.31 -7.97 4.83
CA ARG A 46 -6.16 -8.87 4.92
C ARG A 46 -5.99 -9.29 6.37
N GLU A 47 -5.67 -10.56 6.62
CA GLU A 47 -5.42 -11.03 7.99
C GLU A 47 -4.27 -10.22 8.63
N PHE A 48 -4.49 -9.77 9.86
CA PHE A 48 -3.51 -9.02 10.61
C PHE A 48 -2.45 -9.99 11.16
N PRO A 49 -1.15 -9.69 11.00
CA PRO A 49 -0.09 -10.56 11.50
C PRO A 49 -0.23 -10.78 13.01
N ARG A 50 -0.34 -12.04 13.43
CA ARG A 50 -0.58 -12.45 14.82
C ARG A 50 0.70 -12.58 15.66
N THR A 51 1.87 -12.60 15.02
CA THR A 51 3.16 -12.81 15.66
C THR A 51 4.12 -11.68 15.35
N ILE A 52 5.08 -11.42 16.25
CA ILE A 52 6.16 -10.43 15.99
C ILE A 52 6.88 -10.75 14.68
N LEU A 53 7.13 -12.04 14.42
CA LEU A 53 7.75 -12.49 13.17
C LEU A 53 6.90 -12.12 11.93
N SER A 54 5.59 -12.40 11.95
CA SER A 54 4.71 -12.05 10.84
C SER A 54 4.55 -10.52 10.68
N MET A 55 4.58 -9.75 11.78
CA MET A 55 4.63 -8.29 11.74
C MET A 55 5.91 -7.77 11.11
N THR A 56 7.07 -8.32 11.50
CA THR A 56 8.36 -7.95 10.91
C THR A 56 8.44 -8.31 9.43
N ASN A 57 7.90 -9.46 9.01
CA ASN A 57 7.86 -9.85 7.60
C ASN A 57 6.92 -8.95 6.79
N TRP A 58 5.73 -8.64 7.31
CA TRP A 58 4.82 -7.68 6.69
C TRP A 58 5.45 -6.28 6.55
N ALA A 59 6.12 -5.80 7.60
CA ALA A 59 6.83 -4.53 7.58
C ALA A 59 7.98 -4.56 6.55
N LYS A 60 8.81 -5.61 6.55
CA LYS A 60 9.89 -5.80 5.56
C LYS A 60 9.36 -5.80 4.14
N GLU A 61 8.27 -6.50 3.85
CA GLU A 61 7.67 -6.51 2.50
C GLU A 61 7.19 -5.11 2.09
N LYS A 62 6.49 -4.40 3.00
CA LYS A 62 5.97 -3.06 2.73
C LYS A 62 7.07 -2.02 2.54
N TYR A 63 8.07 -2.00 3.42
CA TYR A 63 9.16 -1.03 3.36
C TYR A 63 10.22 -1.40 2.32
N GLY A 64 10.40 -2.69 2.02
CA GLY A 64 11.25 -3.16 0.92
C GLY A 64 10.75 -2.64 -0.43
N LYS A 65 9.45 -2.81 -0.72
CA LYS A 65 8.81 -2.27 -1.93
C LYS A 65 8.95 -0.75 -2.05
N LEU A 66 8.86 -0.02 -0.93
CA LEU A 66 9.08 1.42 -0.91
C LEU A 66 10.55 1.77 -1.19
N ASN A 67 11.49 1.03 -0.62
CA ASN A 67 12.92 1.23 -0.85
C ASN A 67 13.29 0.99 -2.33
N ASP A 68 12.75 -0.08 -2.93
CA ASP A 68 12.98 -0.38 -4.35
C ASP A 68 12.37 0.69 -5.27
N PHE A 69 11.18 1.18 -4.92
CA PHE A 69 10.55 2.30 -5.63
C PHE A 69 11.38 3.59 -5.57
N LEU A 70 11.92 3.91 -4.39
CA LEU A 70 12.76 5.10 -4.18
C LEU A 70 14.10 4.98 -4.90
N LYS A 71 14.76 3.81 -4.85
CA LYS A 71 15.98 3.53 -5.63
C LYS A 71 15.74 3.70 -7.13
N GLY A 72 14.61 3.21 -7.63
CA GLY A 72 14.21 3.39 -9.02
C GLY A 72 14.04 4.87 -9.42
N HIS A 73 13.56 5.72 -8.50
CA HIS A 73 13.43 7.16 -8.76
C HIS A 73 14.78 7.89 -8.70
N ILE A 74 15.63 7.55 -7.73
CA ILE A 74 16.99 8.12 -7.61
C ILE A 74 17.80 7.81 -8.87
N ASN A 75 17.83 6.56 -9.32
CA ASN A 75 18.57 6.16 -10.52
C ASN A 75 18.07 6.88 -11.78
N ARG A 76 16.78 7.19 -11.89
CA ARG A 76 16.25 8.00 -13.01
C ARG A 76 16.70 9.46 -12.91
N GLY A 77 16.70 10.03 -11.70
CA GLY A 77 17.19 11.39 -11.47
C GLY A 77 18.68 11.54 -11.82
N GLU A 78 19.51 10.59 -11.41
CA GLU A 78 20.93 10.57 -11.77
C GLU A 78 21.14 10.48 -13.29
N LYS A 79 20.36 9.64 -13.98
CA LYS A 79 20.40 9.52 -15.45
C LYS A 79 19.97 10.80 -16.17
N LEU A 80 18.99 11.54 -15.63
CA LEU A 80 18.58 12.83 -16.19
C LEU A 80 19.67 13.90 -15.99
N ASN A 81 20.31 13.91 -14.83
CA ASN A 81 21.41 14.83 -14.55
C ASN A 81 22.62 14.57 -15.46
N SER A 82 22.94 13.31 -15.76
CA SER A 82 24.04 12.98 -16.69
C SER A 82 23.72 13.45 -18.12
N ILE A 83 22.50 13.23 -18.60
CA ILE A 83 22.05 13.71 -19.92
C ILE A 83 22.13 15.24 -20.01
N GLN A 84 21.72 15.94 -18.95
CA GLN A 84 21.80 17.41 -18.90
C GLN A 84 23.25 17.90 -18.89
N ALA A 85 24.14 17.24 -18.14
CA ALA A 85 25.56 17.58 -18.11
C ALA A 85 26.23 17.37 -19.47
N ASP A 86 25.88 16.29 -20.19
CA ASP A 86 26.38 16.03 -21.55
C ASP A 86 25.86 17.05 -22.56
N ALA A 87 24.58 17.44 -22.46
CA ALA A 87 24.01 18.50 -23.30
C ALA A 87 24.69 19.87 -23.08
N ILE A 88 25.00 20.21 -21.83
CA ILE A 88 25.73 21.45 -21.49
C ILE A 88 27.15 21.42 -22.05
N LYS A 89 27.86 20.29 -21.94
CA LYS A 89 29.20 20.13 -22.52
C LYS A 89 29.19 20.28 -24.04
N TRP A 90 28.19 19.71 -24.71
CA TRP A 90 28.04 19.82 -26.15
C TRP A 90 27.83 21.27 -26.61
N ILE A 91 26.99 22.03 -25.88
CA ILE A 91 26.76 23.47 -26.16
C ILE A 91 28.04 24.29 -25.98
N GLN A 92 28.90 23.96 -25.01
CA GLN A 92 30.15 24.69 -24.74
C GLN A 92 31.27 24.41 -25.76
N GLN A 93 31.10 23.41 -26.62
CA GLN A 93 32.06 23.04 -27.68
C GLN A 93 31.68 23.61 -29.05
N LEU A 94 30.53 24.29 -29.15
CA LEU A 94 30.08 25.07 -30.31
C LEU A 94 30.54 26.53 -30.18
#